data_AF-A0A351VGW9-F1
#
_entry.id   AF-A0A351VGW9-F1
#
_cell.length_a   1.000
_cell.length_b   1.000
_cell.length_c   1.000
_cell.angle_alpha   90.00
_cell.angle_beta   90.00
_cell.angle_gamma   90.00
#
_symmetry.space_group_name_H-M   'P 1'
#
loop_
_entity.id
_entity.type
_entity.pdbx_description
1 polymer ?
#
loop_
_entity_poly.entity_id
_entity_poly.type
_entity_poly.pdbx_seq_one_letter_code
_entity_poly.pdbx_strand_id
1 'polypeptide(L)'
;MPPIESYQVLQYEHEGLLHRIKLRVVFIDGSILHVKEYRFSDDTRKYAYNWTTSDGTLKIRWDNAEHWGEIPTHPHHKHIGSESTPSPSTETSFAEVLLYIVANFSVQKKEGFQI
;
A
#
# COMPACT_ATOMS: atom_id res chain seq x y z
N MET A 1 -0.96 -10.63 -14.72
CA MET A 1 0.09 -9.68 -14.30
C MET A 1 -0.57 -8.48 -13.63
N PRO A 2 0.04 -7.89 -12.58
CA PRO A 2 -0.50 -6.69 -11.96
C PRO A 2 -0.54 -5.55 -12.99
N PRO A 3 -1.61 -4.73 -13.04
CA PRO A 3 -1.79 -3.70 -14.05
C PRO A 3 -0.97 -2.45 -13.72
N ILE A 4 0.36 -2.61 -13.67
CA ILE A 4 1.33 -1.57 -13.34
C ILE A 4 1.71 -0.84 -14.62
N GLU A 5 1.54 0.49 -14.62
CA GLU A 5 2.00 1.38 -15.68
C GLU A 5 3.48 1.72 -15.49
N SER A 6 3.87 2.11 -14.27
CA SER A 6 5.25 2.46 -13.94
C SER A 6 5.54 2.28 -12.46
N TYR A 7 6.82 2.26 -12.10
CA TYR A 7 7.25 2.34 -10.71
C TYR A 7 8.51 3.17 -10.57
N GLN A 8 8.71 3.73 -9.38
CA GLN A 8 9.89 4.48 -9.00
C GLN A 8 10.39 4.01 -7.64
N VAL A 9 11.68 3.70 -7.54
CA VAL A 9 12.37 3.52 -6.26
C VAL A 9 12.72 4.90 -5.73
N LEU A 10 12.07 5.32 -4.65
CA LEU A 10 12.28 6.62 -4.01
C LEU A 10 13.42 6.58 -2.99
N GLN A 11 13.59 5.44 -2.34
CA GLN A 11 14.66 5.19 -1.37
C GLN A 11 14.94 3.70 -1.32
N TYR A 12 16.23 3.35 -1.27
CA TYR A 12 16.70 2.00 -1.02
C TYR A 12 17.97 2.09 -0.18
N GLU A 13 17.94 1.51 1.01
CA GLU A 13 19.07 1.42 1.92
C GLU A 13 19.18 -0.01 2.41
N HIS A 14 20.40 -0.52 2.45
CA HIS A 14 20.71 -1.86 2.94
C HIS A 14 22.06 -1.84 3.64
N GLU A 15 22.06 -2.17 4.94
CA GLU A 15 23.26 -2.28 5.75
C GLU A 15 23.07 -3.42 6.77
N GLY A 16 23.73 -4.55 6.53
CA GLY A 16 23.54 -5.75 7.34
C GLY A 16 22.07 -6.22 7.33
N LEU A 17 21.43 -6.24 8.50
CA LEU A 17 20.01 -6.59 8.64
C LEU A 17 19.06 -5.40 8.47
N LEU A 18 19.59 -4.18 8.45
CA LEU A 18 18.80 -2.99 8.17
C LEU A 18 18.43 -2.96 6.68
N HIS A 19 17.15 -2.81 6.41
CA HIS A 19 16.62 -2.62 5.07
C HIS A 19 15.53 -1.56 5.09
N ARG A 20 15.63 -0.57 4.22
CA ARG A 20 14.63 0.48 4.06
C ARG A 20 14.34 0.67 2.59
N ILE A 21 13.08 0.51 2.22
CA ILE A 21 12.61 0.73 0.86
C ILE A 21 11.40 1.67 0.85
N LYS A 22 11.41 2.59 -0.11
CA LYS A 22 10.25 3.39 -0.48
C LYS A 22 10.00 3.29 -1.97
N LEU A 23 8.80 2.90 -2.36
CA LEU A 23 8.39 2.80 -3.76
C LEU A 23 7.18 3.68 -4.03
N ARG A 24 7.09 4.14 -5.27
CA ARG A 24 5.85 4.65 -5.85
C ARG A 24 5.50 3.77 -7.04
N VAL A 25 4.35 3.11 -6.98
CA VAL A 25 3.83 2.25 -8.06
C VAL A 25 2.60 2.94 -8.63
N VAL A 26 2.58 3.17 -9.95
CA VAL A 26 1.44 3.72 -10.69
C VAL A 26 0.77 2.57 -11.43
N PHE A 27 -0.54 2.43 -11.26
CA PHE A 27 -1.34 1.47 -12.00
C PHE A 27 -1.97 2.11 -13.24
N ILE A 28 -2.40 1.31 -14.21
CA ILE A 28 -2.94 1.78 -15.50
C ILE A 28 -4.22 2.63 -15.38
N ASP A 29 -4.93 2.60 -14.25
CA ASP A 29 -6.09 3.45 -13.96
C ASP A 29 -5.68 4.82 -13.37
N GLY A 30 -4.37 5.07 -13.25
CA GLY A 30 -3.80 6.26 -12.62
C GLY A 30 -3.77 6.21 -11.10
N SER A 31 -4.31 5.16 -10.46
CA SER A 31 -4.18 4.97 -9.01
C SER A 31 -2.72 4.72 -8.63
N ILE A 32 -2.36 5.09 -7.40
CA ILE A 32 -0.97 5.10 -6.95
C ILE A 32 -0.85 4.33 -5.64
N LEU A 33 0.06 3.38 -5.57
CA LEU A 33 0.48 2.74 -4.33
C LEU A 33 1.84 3.30 -3.89
N HIS A 34 1.85 3.97 -2.73
CA HIS A 34 3.07 4.32 -2.03
C HIS A 34 3.43 3.22 -1.05
N VAL A 35 4.64 2.69 -1.19
CA VAL A 35 5.18 1.62 -0.35
C VAL A 35 6.23 2.21 0.57
N LYS A 36 6.14 1.94 1.87
CA LYS A 36 7.19 2.18 2.86
C LYS A 36 7.40 0.88 3.62
N GLU A 37 8.61 0.35 3.61
CA GLU A 37 8.94 -0.86 4.34
C GLU A 37 10.33 -0.74 4.96
N TYR A 38 10.39 -1.07 6.25
CA TYR A 38 11.57 -0.94 7.09
C TYR A 38 11.74 -2.25 7.86
N ARG A 39 12.94 -2.81 7.80
CA ARG A 39 13.43 -3.84 8.72
C ARG A 39 14.63 -3.26 9.46
N PHE A 40 14.59 -3.34 10.78
CA PHE A 40 15.64 -2.81 11.65
C PHE A 40 16.60 -3.93 12.05
N SER A 41 17.74 -3.55 12.62
CA SER A 41 18.78 -4.50 13.05
C SER A 41 18.35 -5.41 14.20
N ASP A 42 17.33 -5.02 14.97
CA ASP A 42 16.70 -5.81 16.03
C ASP A 42 15.59 -6.76 15.52
N ASP A 43 15.53 -6.96 14.21
CA ASP A 43 14.52 -7.75 13.49
C ASP A 43 13.09 -7.19 13.54
N THR A 44 12.89 -6.02 14.15
CA THR A 44 11.58 -5.37 14.11
C THR A 44 11.28 -4.85 12.70
N ARG A 45 9.99 -4.75 12.38
CA ARG A 45 9.50 -4.33 11.07
C ARG A 45 8.48 -3.20 11.22
N LYS A 46 8.57 -2.20 10.34
CA LYS A 46 7.54 -1.19 10.15
C LYS A 46 7.17 -1.10 8.67
N TYR A 47 5.89 -1.03 8.37
CA TYR A 47 5.44 -0.84 7.00
C TYR A 47 4.22 0.09 6.93
N ALA A 48 4.06 0.72 5.77
CA ALA A 48 2.85 1.40 5.38
C ALA A 48 2.70 1.30 3.86
N TYR A 49 1.55 0.79 3.42
CA TYR A 49 1.17 0.67 2.02
C TYR A 49 -0.05 1.57 1.82
N ASN A 50 0.09 2.67 1.09
CA ASN A 50 -0.97 3.66 0.90
C ASN A 50 -1.42 3.68 -0.55
N TRP A 51 -2.61 3.15 -0.84
CA TRP A 51 -3.21 3.13 -2.16
C TRP A 51 -4.25 4.24 -2.30
N THR A 52 -4.03 5.13 -3.27
CA THR A 52 -4.89 6.27 -3.56
C THR A 52 -5.39 6.24 -5.00
N THR A 53 -6.53 6.86 -5.25
CA THR A 53 -6.96 7.26 -6.60
C THR A 53 -5.98 8.26 -7.22
N SER A 54 -6.15 8.55 -8.52
CA SER A 54 -5.32 9.51 -9.24
C SER A 54 -5.45 10.95 -8.72
N ASP A 55 -6.56 11.29 -8.06
CA ASP A 55 -6.79 12.59 -7.43
C ASP A 55 -6.28 12.67 -5.98
N GLY A 56 -5.68 11.59 -5.46
CA GLY A 56 -5.11 11.53 -4.12
C GLY A 56 -6.08 11.08 -3.02
N THR A 57 -7.33 10.74 -3.36
CA THR A 57 -8.28 10.17 -2.40
C THR A 57 -7.81 8.80 -1.91
N LEU A 58 -7.84 8.58 -0.60
CA LEU A 58 -7.47 7.30 0.01
C LEU A 58 -8.44 6.21 -0.45
N LYS A 59 -7.93 5.13 -1.06
CA LYS A 59 -8.70 3.90 -1.29
C LYS A 59 -8.54 3.00 -0.08
N ILE A 60 -7.32 2.53 0.14
CA ILE A 60 -6.96 1.71 1.30
C ILE A 60 -5.53 2.01 1.71
N ARG A 61 -5.29 2.06 3.02
CA ARG A 61 -3.95 2.04 3.59
C ARG A 61 -3.80 0.87 4.54
N TRP A 62 -2.71 0.11 4.41
CA TRP A 62 -2.33 -0.97 5.31
C TRP A 62 -1.09 -0.54 6.10
N ASP A 63 -1.10 -0.65 7.42
CA ASP A 63 0.10 -0.43 8.23
C ASP A 63 0.10 -1.25 9.52
N ASN A 64 1.22 -1.20 10.25
CA ASN A 64 1.41 -1.90 11.52
C ASN A 64 1.76 -0.95 12.68
N ALA A 65 1.25 0.29 12.66
CA ALA A 65 1.40 1.17 13.81
C ALA A 65 0.69 0.60 15.05
N GLU A 66 1.31 0.70 16.23
CA GLU A 66 0.83 0.07 17.49
C GLU A 66 -0.40 0.77 18.10
N HIS A 67 -1.12 1.61 17.36
CA HIS A 67 -2.12 2.53 17.91
C HIS A 67 -3.54 1.96 18.10
N TRP A 68 -3.75 0.65 17.92
CA TRP A 68 -5.09 0.03 17.97
C TRP A 68 -5.08 -1.36 18.61
N GLY A 69 -4.93 -1.42 19.93
CA GLY A 69 -4.77 -2.68 20.69
C GLY A 69 -5.97 -3.64 20.62
N GLU A 70 -7.17 -3.13 20.33
CA GLU A 70 -8.40 -3.93 20.33
C GLU A 70 -8.68 -4.64 18.99
N ILE A 71 -7.88 -4.39 17.95
CA ILE A 71 -8.04 -5.05 16.65
C ILE A 71 -7.54 -6.50 16.75
N PRO A 72 -8.31 -7.51 16.30
CA PRO A 72 -7.89 -8.92 16.35
C PRO A 72 -6.55 -9.22 15.66
N THR A 73 -6.19 -8.45 14.64
CA THR A 73 -4.94 -8.58 13.89
C THR A 73 -3.83 -7.63 14.37
N HIS A 74 -3.97 -7.01 15.55
CA HIS A 74 -2.99 -6.06 16.09
C HIS A 74 -1.54 -6.60 16.01
N PRO A 75 -0.57 -5.79 15.55
CA PRO A 75 -0.68 -4.37 15.19
C PRO A 75 -1.18 -4.11 13.76
N HIS A 76 -1.41 -5.17 12.97
CA HIS A 76 -1.78 -5.07 11.56
C HIS A 76 -3.22 -4.62 11.39
N HIS A 77 -3.40 -3.55 10.62
CA HIS A 77 -4.71 -3.01 10.34
C HIS A 77 -4.73 -2.29 8.99
N LYS A 78 -5.93 -1.99 8.51
CA LYS A 78 -6.14 -1.19 7.31
C LYS A 78 -7.20 -0.12 7.49
N HIS A 79 -7.03 0.99 6.77
CA HIS A 79 -7.92 2.14 6.71
C HIS A 79 -8.56 2.18 5.34
N ILE A 80 -9.89 2.25 5.24
CA ILE A 80 -10.62 2.16 3.96
C ILE A 80 -11.38 3.46 3.75
N GLY A 81 -11.03 4.22 2.70
CA GLY A 81 -11.68 5.51 2.38
C GLY A 81 -11.41 6.66 3.37
N SER A 82 -10.97 6.37 4.59
CA SER A 82 -10.70 7.31 5.68
C SER A 82 -9.69 6.71 6.66
N GLU A 83 -8.88 7.55 7.29
CA GLU A 83 -7.90 7.19 8.36
C GLU A 83 -8.55 7.11 9.76
N SER A 84 -9.84 7.43 9.88
CA SER A 84 -10.51 7.60 11.19
C SER A 84 -10.79 6.29 11.92
N THR A 85 -11.03 5.19 11.18
CA THR A 85 -11.49 3.93 11.76
C THR A 85 -10.77 2.77 11.10
N PRO A 86 -9.86 2.10 11.83
CA PRO A 86 -9.15 0.96 11.29
C PRO A 86 -10.04 -0.28 11.22
N SER A 87 -9.71 -1.18 10.31
CA SER A 87 -10.28 -2.51 10.17
C SER A 87 -9.17 -3.57 10.32
N PRO A 88 -9.50 -4.80 10.74
CA PRO A 88 -8.55 -5.90 10.72
C PRO A 88 -7.95 -6.11 9.33
N SER A 89 -6.69 -6.54 9.28
CA SER A 89 -6.01 -6.84 8.02
C SER A 89 -5.11 -8.05 8.15
N THR A 90 -5.21 -8.93 7.17
CA THR A 90 -4.32 -10.09 6.97
C THR A 90 -3.28 -9.82 5.88
N GLU A 91 -3.46 -8.75 5.09
CA GLU A 91 -2.49 -8.34 4.07
C GLU A 91 -1.37 -7.53 4.73
N THR A 92 -0.27 -8.21 5.08
CA THR A 92 0.81 -7.64 5.89
C THR A 92 2.12 -7.45 5.11
N SER A 93 2.17 -7.96 3.88
CA SER A 93 3.32 -7.85 2.98
C SER A 93 2.98 -7.10 1.69
N PHE A 94 4.01 -6.58 1.03
CA PHE A 94 3.85 -5.93 -0.27
C PHE A 94 3.24 -6.87 -1.31
N ALA A 95 3.60 -8.15 -1.30
CA ALA A 95 3.06 -9.15 -2.22
C ALA A 95 1.55 -9.38 -2.00
N GLU A 96 1.11 -9.53 -0.75
CA GLU A 96 -0.31 -9.69 -0.41
C GLU A 96 -1.13 -8.44 -0.78
N VAL A 97 -0.60 -7.25 -0.52
CA VAL A 97 -1.24 -5.99 -0.92
C VAL A 97 -1.36 -5.88 -2.44
N LEU A 98 -0.30 -6.23 -3.19
CA LEU A 98 -0.37 -6.27 -4.65
C LEU A 98 -1.43 -7.26 -5.13
N LEU A 99 -1.50 -8.46 -4.55
CA LEU A 99 -2.53 -9.46 -4.90
C LEU A 99 -3.94 -8.94 -4.61
N TYR A 100 -4.14 -8.29 -3.47
CA TYR A 100 -5.41 -7.64 -3.14
C TYR A 100 -5.79 -6.60 -4.18
N ILE A 101 -4.85 -5.71 -4.56
CA ILE A 101 -5.11 -4.66 -5.55
C ILE A 101 -5.46 -5.29 -6.90
N VAL A 102 -4.73 -6.30 -7.35
CA VAL A 102 -5.00 -7.00 -8.62
C VAL A 102 -6.37 -7.65 -8.62
N ALA A 103 -6.75 -8.31 -7.53
CA ALA A 103 -8.05 -8.96 -7.40
C ALA A 103 -9.22 -7.94 -7.39
N ASN A 104 -8.97 -6.72 -6.93
CA ASN A 104 -9.96 -5.64 -6.84
C ASN A 104 -9.76 -4.54 -7.89
N PHE A 105 -8.96 -4.80 -8.92
CA PHE A 105 -8.65 -3.81 -9.93
C PHE A 105 -9.82 -3.68 -10.91
N SER A 106 -10.46 -2.51 -10.91
CA SER A 106 -11.50 -2.16 -11.89
C SER A 106 -10.97 -1.06 -12.79
N VAL A 107 -10.86 -1.33 -14.09
CA VAL A 107 -10.58 -0.27 -15.07
C VAL A 107 -11.86 0.55 -15.22
N GLN A 108 -11.87 1.79 -14.74
CA GLN A 108 -12.89 2.73 -15.15
C GLN A 108 -12.63 3.08 -16.62
N LYS A 109 -13.55 2.71 -17.51
CA LYS A 109 -13.51 3.20 -18.90
C LYS A 109 -13.64 4.71 -18.84
N LYS A 110 -12.69 5.45 -19.39
CA LYS A 110 -12.91 6.87 -19.71
C LYS A 110 -14.05 6.91 -20.73
N GLU A 111 -15.24 7.32 -20.30
CA GLU A 111 -16.26 7.77 -21.24
C GLU A 111 -15.80 9.10 -21.85
N GLY A 112 -15.80 9.17 -23.18
CA GLY A 112 -15.77 10.44 -23.91
C GLY A 112 -14.54 10.71 -24.77
N PHE A 113 -14.58 10.26 -26.02
CA PHE A 113 -14.35 11.16 -27.14
C PHE A 113 -15.34 10.78 -28.25
N GLN A 114 -16.44 11.51 -28.34
CA GLN A 114 -17.21 11.57 -29.59
C GLN A 114 -16.56 12.66 -30.44
N ILE A 115 -16.03 12.25 -31.60
CA ILE A 115 -15.86 13.11 -32.78
C ILE A 115 -17.15 13.09 -33.58
#